data_AF-A0A2V9F6R5-F1
#
_entry.id   AF-A0A2V9F6R5-F1
#
_cell.length_a   1.000
_cell.length_b   1.000
_cell.length_c   1.000
_cell.angle_alpha   90.00
_cell.angle_beta   90.00
_cell.angle_gamma   90.00
#
_symmetry.space_group_name_H-M   'P 1'
#
loop_
_entity.id
_entity.type
_entity.pdbx_description
1 polymer ?
#
loop_
_entity_poly.entity_id
_entity_poly.type
_entity_poly.pdbx_seq_one_letter_code
_entity_poly.pdbx_strand_id
1 'polypeptide(L)' 'MKKRAIIIAVMVFVLLLTVVYLWGPSSVPAGQEPLAVLSNADLHEFATAFDRDTDALRIVLLLSPT' A
#
# COMPACT_ATOMS: atom_id res chain seq x y z
N MET A 1 -29.12 -4.00 29.46
CA MET A 1 -28.88 -4.98 28.37
C MET A 1 -28.74 -4.28 27.01
N LYS A 2 -29.72 -3.46 26.58
CA LYS A 2 -29.67 -2.71 25.30
C LYS A 2 -28.42 -1.84 25.09
N LYS A 3 -27.98 -1.08 26.12
CA LYS A 3 -26.75 -0.25 26.04
C LYS A 3 -25.48 -1.05 25.77
N ARG A 4 -25.33 -2.22 26.43
CA ARG A 4 -24.18 -3.12 26.21
C ARG A 4 -24.20 -3.72 24.81
N ALA A 5 -25.38 -4.11 24.31
CA ALA A 5 -25.55 -4.61 22.95
C ALA A 5 -25.17 -3.55 21.90
N ILE A 6 -25.56 -2.28 22.10
CA ILE A 6 -25.19 -1.18 21.20
C ILE A 6 -23.67 -0.97 21.17
N ILE A 7 -23.00 -0.98 22.33
CA ILE A 7 -21.54 -0.81 22.40
C ILE A 7 -20.83 -1.93 21.65
N ILE A 8 -21.27 -3.18 21.83
CA ILE A 8 -20.70 -4.33 21.13
C ILE A 8 -20.91 -4.19 19.61
N ALA A 9 -22.12 -3.81 19.17
CA ALA A 9 -22.42 -3.63 17.76
C ALA A 9 -21.53 -2.56 17.11
N VAL A 10 -21.31 -1.42 17.79
CA VAL A 10 -20.40 -0.37 17.31
C VAL A 10 -18.97 -0.89 17.20
N MET A 11 -18.51 -1.65 18.20
CA MET A 11 -17.15 -2.20 18.21
C MET A 11 -16.93 -3.16 17.03
N VAL A 12 -17.91 -4.05 16.78
CA VAL A 12 -17.88 -4.98 15.64
C VAL A 12 -17.88 -4.21 14.32
N PHE A 13 -18.69 -3.17 14.20
CA PHE A 13 -18.76 -2.35 12.99
C PHE A 13 -17.43 -1.64 12.70
N VAL A 14 -16.82 -1.02 13.72
CA VAL A 14 -15.50 -0.38 13.59
C VAL A 14 -14.43 -1.40 13.20
N LEU A 15 -14.43 -2.59 13.82
CA LEU A 15 -13.50 -3.65 13.46
C LEU A 15 -13.63 -4.05 11.98
N LEU A 16 -14.86 -4.19 11.49
CA LEU A 16 -15.15 -4.52 10.10
C LEU A 16 -14.64 -3.45 9.14
N LEU A 17 -14.86 -2.17 9.47
CA LEU A 17 -14.33 -1.04 8.69
C LEU A 17 -12.80 -1.04 8.64
N THR A 18 -12.13 -1.31 9.77
CA THR A 18 -10.67 -1.39 9.83
C THR A 18 -10.12 -2.49 8.93
N VAL A 19 -10.76 -3.66 8.90
CA VAL A 19 -10.36 -4.76 8.02
C VAL A 19 -10.52 -4.37 6.55
N VAL A 20 -11.66 -3.76 6.19
CA VAL A 20 -11.90 -3.30 4.82
C VAL A 20 -10.92 -2.21 4.41
N TYR A 21 -10.56 -1.30 5.32
CA TYR A 21 -9.62 -0.22 5.01
C TYR A 21 -8.19 -0.74 4.79
N LEU A 22 -7.74 -1.69 5.61
CA LEU A 22 -6.35 -2.18 5.57
C LEU A 22 -6.10 -3.24 4.48
N TRP A 23 -7.11 -4.05 4.15
CA TRP A 23 -6.99 -5.16 3.18
C TRP A 23 -7.95 -5.05 2.00
N GLY A 24 -8.71 -3.96 1.90
CA GLY A 24 -9.55 -3.69 0.75
C GLY A 24 -8.72 -3.45 -0.52
N PRO A 25 -9.28 -3.71 -1.71
CA PRO A 25 -8.61 -3.42 -2.96
C PRO A 25 -8.26 -1.93 -3.06
N SER A 26 -7.07 -1.61 -3.58
CA SER A 26 -6.65 -0.23 -3.79
C SER A 26 -7.61 0.48 -4.73
N SER A 27 -8.14 1.64 -4.33
CA SER A 27 -8.90 2.50 -5.23
C SER A 27 -7.90 3.28 -6.09
N VAL A 28 -7.78 2.90 -7.36
CA VAL A 28 -7.08 3.68 -8.39
C VAL A 28 -8.10 4.28 -9.35
N PRO A 29 -7.83 5.46 -9.95
CA PRO A 29 -8.70 6.04 -10.98
C PRO A 29 -8.98 5.05 -12.12
N ALA A 30 -10.13 5.20 -12.77
CA ALA A 30 -10.51 4.33 -13.88
C ALA A 30 -9.48 4.41 -15.02
N GLY A 31 -9.04 3.25 -15.50
CA GLY A 31 -8.02 3.15 -16.55
C GLY A 31 -6.57 3.19 -16.07
N GLN A 32 -6.35 3.29 -14.75
CA GLN A 32 -5.02 3.16 -14.15
C GLN A 32 -4.80 1.75 -13.61
N GLU A 33 -3.61 1.19 -13.83
CA GLU A 33 -3.19 -0.04 -13.17
C GLU A 33 -3.13 0.15 -11.64
N PRO A 34 -3.45 -0.88 -10.84
CA PRO A 34 -3.30 -0.84 -9.39
C PRO A 34 -1.88 -0.46 -8.97
N LEU A 35 -1.74 0.29 -7.88
CA LEU A 35 -0.43 0.61 -7.33
C LEU A 35 0.24 -0.68 -6.81
N ALA A 36 1.44 -0.96 -7.30
CA ALA A 36 2.26 -2.04 -6.77
C ALA A 36 2.83 -1.64 -5.39
N VAL A 37 2.69 -2.52 -4.41
CA VAL A 37 3.35 -2.36 -3.11
C VAL A 37 4.76 -2.94 -3.24
N LEU A 38 5.77 -2.08 -3.17
CA LEU A 38 7.17 -2.50 -3.21
C LEU A 38 7.55 -3.18 -1.88
N SER A 39 8.14 -4.36 -1.98
CA SER A 39 8.71 -5.09 -0.85
C SER A 39 10.20 -4.74 -0.67
N ASN A 40 10.76 -5.14 0.47
CA ASN A 40 12.20 -5.02 0.70
C ASN A 40 13.04 -5.82 -0.31
N ALA A 41 12.50 -6.93 -0.83
CA ALA A 41 13.19 -7.71 -1.84
C ALA A 41 13.29 -6.94 -3.17
N ASP A 42 12.20 -6.29 -3.59
CA ASP A 42 12.17 -5.47 -4.81
C ASP A 42 13.17 -4.31 -4.73
N LEU A 43 13.25 -3.67 -3.55
CA LEU A 43 14.21 -2.58 -3.31
C LEU A 43 15.66 -3.07 -3.30
N HIS A 44 15.93 -4.24 -2.72
CA HIS A 44 17.27 -4.83 -2.71
C HIS A 44 17.72 -5.24 -4.11
N GLU A 45 16.83 -5.84 -4.89
CA GLU A 45 17.10 -6.17 -6.30
C GLU A 45 17.37 -4.91 -7.11
N PHE A 46 16.55 -3.88 -6.96
CA PHE A 46 16.77 -2.58 -7.58
C PHE A 46 18.14 -2.01 -7.23
N ALA A 47 18.49 -1.95 -5.94
CA ALA A 47 19.78 -1.43 -5.49
C ALA A 47 20.95 -2.23 -6.08
N THR A 48 20.86 -3.56 -6.07
CA THR A 48 21.88 -4.44 -6.65
C THR A 48 22.06 -4.19 -8.16
N ALA A 49 20.95 -4.05 -8.89
CA ALA A 49 20.98 -3.78 -10.32
C ALA A 49 21.49 -2.37 -10.63
N PHE A 50 21.07 -1.39 -9.83
CA PHE A 50 21.52 -0.01 -9.91
C PHE A 50 23.03 0.07 -9.67
N ASP A 51 23.54 -0.58 -8.62
CA ASP A 51 24.96 -0.51 -8.21
C ASP A 51 25.92 -1.36 -9.03
N ARG A 52 25.41 -2.26 -9.88
CA ARG A 52 26.23 -3.20 -10.67
C ARG A 52 27.27 -2.51 -11.56
N ASP A 53 26.96 -1.33 -12.10
CA ASP A 53 27.81 -0.69 -13.11
C ASP A 53 28.25 0.72 -12.67
N THR A 54 29.48 0.84 -12.17
CA THR A 54 29.98 2.04 -11.48
C THR A 54 30.28 3.23 -12.39
N ASP A 55 30.44 2.99 -13.70
CA ASP A 55 30.87 4.01 -14.67
C ASP A 55 29.71 4.56 -15.52
N ALA A 56 28.49 4.03 -15.34
CA ALA A 56 27.31 4.49 -16.06
C ALA A 56 26.62 5.66 -15.34
N LEU A 57 26.18 6.67 -16.11
CA LEU A 57 25.30 7.73 -15.59
C LEU A 57 23.93 7.13 -15.23
N ARG A 58 23.47 7.36 -13.99
CA ARG A 58 22.20 6.81 -13.49
C ARG A 58 21.22 7.93 -13.15
N ILE A 59 19.97 7.79 -13.57
CA ILE A 59 18.89 8.73 -13.30
C ILE A 59 17.78 7.98 -12.56
N VAL A 60 17.41 8.46 -11.38
CA VAL A 60 16.25 7.96 -10.63
C VAL A 60 15.13 8.98 -10.74
N LEU A 61 14.03 8.61 -11.40
CA LEU A 61 12.82 9.43 -11.45
C LEU A 61 11.87 8.99 -10.34
N LEU A 62 11.64 9.88 -9.38
CA LEU A 62 10.61 9.72 -8.37
C LEU A 62 9.35 10.41 -8.85
N LEU A 63 8.35 9.62 -9.23
CA LEU A 63 7.06 10.14 -9.68
C LEU A 63 6.12 10.21 -8.48
N SER A 64 5.68 11.42 -8.15
CA SER A 64 4.55 11.63 -7.25
C SER A 64 3.26 11.41 -8.03
N PRO A 65 2.31 10.58 -7.54
CA PRO A 65 0.95 10.63 -8.04
C PRO A 65 0.38 12.02 -7.71
N THR A 66 -0.12 12.75 -8.71
CA THR A 66 -0.96 13.94 -8.55
C THR A 66 -2.40 13.59 -8.82
#